data_AF-A0AAV8F5V0-F1
#
_entry.id   AF-A0AAV8F5V0-F1
#
_cell.length_a   1.000
_cell.length_b   1.000
_cell.length_c   1.000
_cell.angle_alpha   90.00
_cell.angle_beta   90.00
_cell.angle_gamma   90.00
#
_symmetry.space_group_name_H-M   'P 1'
#
loop_
_entity.id
_entity.type
_entity.pdbx_description
1 polymer ?
#
loop_
_entity_poly.entity_id
_entity_poly.type
_entity_poly.pdbx_seq_one_letter_code
_entity_poly.pdbx_strand_id
1 'polypeptide(L)'
;MVDKDSICGRDNEREEILSQLKQTHGNENVSIISIVGLGGLGKTTLAQLVYNNEDDLKGYFYPKIWVYVSQDFNAGRIVRASIESMSQIKSELENLDVLAKQLATELTGKRFLLVLDDIWNENQEDWEKLKVVFNSGISGSKIIATTRSMKVSQVMKSTSIFVLEGLSEQTSWTLFKQNAFSGSDRGLNSQILEIAKEIVKKCGGVPLALKVLRV
;
A
#
# COMPACT_ATOMS: atom_id res chain seq x y z
N MET A 1 -4.06 -10.48 -6.02
CA MET A 1 -3.27 -11.25 -5.03
C MET A 1 -1.81 -11.16 -5.45
N VAL A 2 -0.89 -10.97 -4.49
CA VAL A 2 0.55 -11.08 -4.78
C VAL A 2 1.03 -12.41 -4.26
N ASP A 3 1.82 -13.10 -5.08
CA ASP A 3 2.56 -14.27 -4.66
C ASP A 3 3.67 -13.84 -3.69
N LYS A 4 3.55 -14.23 -2.41
CA LYS A 4 4.50 -13.86 -1.35
C LYS A 4 5.90 -14.38 -1.65
N ASP A 5 6.01 -15.53 -2.32
CA ASP A 5 7.29 -16.14 -2.66
C ASP A 5 8.02 -15.39 -3.80
N SER A 6 7.29 -14.53 -4.52
CA SER A 6 7.82 -13.69 -5.61
C SER A 6 8.28 -12.29 -5.19
N ILE A 7 8.20 -11.98 -3.89
CA ILE A 7 8.61 -10.69 -3.32
C ILE A 7 9.89 -10.89 -2.51
N CYS A 8 10.92 -10.10 -2.84
CA CYS A 8 12.21 -10.18 -2.14
C CYS A 8 12.58 -8.82 -1.53
N GLY A 9 13.14 -8.87 -0.31
CA GLY A 9 13.80 -7.74 0.36
C GLY A 9 12.89 -6.58 0.75
N ARG A 10 11.68 -6.90 1.22
CA ARG A 10 10.75 -5.92 1.81
C ARG A 10 10.33 -6.30 3.23
N ASP A 11 11.03 -7.24 3.86
CA ASP A 11 10.69 -7.75 5.18
C ASP A 11 10.85 -6.67 6.25
N ASN A 12 11.94 -5.89 6.21
CA ASN A 12 12.19 -4.84 7.20
C ASN A 12 11.08 -3.78 7.18
N GLU A 13 10.76 -3.25 5.99
CA GLU A 13 9.70 -2.24 5.84
C GLU A 13 8.33 -2.82 6.22
N ARG A 14 8.08 -4.10 5.92
CA ARG A 14 6.85 -4.80 6.33
C ARG A 14 6.74 -4.85 7.85
N GLU A 15 7.78 -5.33 8.53
CA GLU A 15 7.79 -5.47 9.99
C GLU A 15 7.64 -4.11 10.69
N GLU A 16 8.27 -3.06 10.17
CA GLU A 16 8.15 -1.72 10.73
C GLU A 16 6.72 -1.18 10.61
N ILE A 17 6.07 -1.33 9.45
CA ILE A 17 4.68 -0.93 9.28
C ILE A 17 3.75 -1.76 10.18
N LEU A 18 3.96 -3.08 10.29
CA LEU A 18 3.16 -3.94 11.19
C LEU A 18 3.28 -3.51 12.64
N SER A 19 4.49 -3.15 13.09
CA SER A 19 4.72 -2.60 14.42
C SER A 19 3.92 -1.30 14.63
N GLN A 20 3.96 -0.38 13.68
CA GLN A 20 3.22 0.89 13.78
C GLN A 20 1.69 0.71 13.70
N LEU A 21 1.20 -0.29 12.98
CA LEU A 21 -0.23 -0.62 12.97
C LEU A 21 -0.74 -1.04 14.36
N LYS A 22 0.07 -1.76 15.14
CA LYS A 22 -0.30 -2.20 16.48
C LYS A 22 -0.22 -1.08 17.54
N GLN A 23 0.42 0.04 17.22
CA GLN A 23 0.54 1.19 18.12
C GLN A 23 -0.68 2.12 18.06
N THR A 24 -1.06 2.68 19.20
CA THR A 24 -2.10 3.73 19.27
C THR A 24 -1.41 5.09 19.41
N HIS A 25 -1.73 6.04 18.52
CA HIS A 25 -1.12 7.37 18.54
C HIS A 25 -2.07 8.40 19.16
N GLY A 26 -1.71 8.91 20.34
CA GLY A 26 -2.34 10.08 20.96
C GLY A 26 -3.87 9.97 21.11
N ASN A 27 -4.54 11.10 20.92
CA ASN A 27 -5.99 11.25 21.10
C ASN A 27 -6.80 11.09 19.80
N GLU A 28 -6.15 10.82 18.65
CA GLU A 28 -6.88 10.65 17.38
C GLU A 28 -7.46 9.22 17.28
N ASN A 29 -8.70 9.10 16.82
CA ASN A 29 -9.32 7.80 16.61
C ASN A 29 -8.67 7.03 15.45
N VAL A 30 -8.25 7.77 14.41
CA VAL A 30 -7.72 7.23 13.16
C VAL A 30 -6.37 7.87 12.85
N SER A 31 -5.35 7.05 12.60
CA SER A 31 -4.02 7.51 12.17
C SER A 31 -3.67 7.01 10.76
N ILE A 32 -2.83 7.75 10.06
CA ILE A 32 -2.52 7.53 8.63
C ILE A 32 -1.04 7.21 8.46
N ILE A 33 -0.75 6.07 7.85
CA ILE A 33 0.58 5.63 7.45
C ILE A 33 0.69 5.75 5.93
N SER A 34 1.55 6.64 5.45
CA SER A 34 1.78 6.80 4.01
C SER A 34 3.04 6.05 3.57
N ILE A 35 2.92 5.25 2.52
CA ILE A 35 4.03 4.64 1.78
C ILE A 35 4.24 5.48 0.51
N VAL A 36 5.35 6.21 0.46
CA VAL A 36 5.70 7.17 -0.59
C VAL A 36 6.87 6.63 -1.40
N GLY A 37 6.89 6.86 -2.71
CA GLY A 37 8.04 6.46 -3.53
C GLY A 37 7.73 6.45 -5.02
N LEU A 38 8.77 6.37 -5.84
CA LEU A 38 8.65 6.40 -7.29
C LEU A 38 7.81 5.24 -7.85
N GLY A 39 7.40 5.38 -9.12
CA GLY A 39 6.70 4.33 -9.85
C GLY A 39 7.53 3.03 -9.90
N GLY A 40 6.87 1.88 -9.78
CA GLY A 40 7.52 0.57 -9.90
C GLY A 40 8.30 0.09 -8.67
N LEU A 41 8.42 0.88 -7.60
CA LEU A 41 9.14 0.51 -6.36
C LEU A 41 8.47 -0.55 -5.48
N GLY A 42 7.20 -0.88 -5.78
CA GLY A 42 6.46 -1.92 -5.06
C GLY A 42 5.67 -1.43 -3.84
N LYS A 43 5.25 -0.16 -3.79
CA LYS A 43 4.43 0.38 -2.68
C LYS A 43 3.15 -0.39 -2.45
N THR A 44 2.37 -0.60 -3.51
CA THR A 44 1.15 -1.42 -3.49
C THR A 44 1.45 -2.85 -3.03
N THR A 45 2.57 -3.42 -3.49
CA THR A 45 3.03 -4.75 -3.07
C THR A 45 3.36 -4.81 -1.58
N LEU A 46 4.05 -3.80 -1.03
CA LEU A 46 4.35 -3.70 0.40
C LEU A 46 3.06 -3.54 1.22
N ALA A 47 2.13 -2.67 0.79
CA ALA A 47 0.83 -2.54 1.43
C ALA A 47 0.04 -3.86 1.40
N GLN A 48 0.10 -4.63 0.31
CA GLN A 48 -0.53 -5.96 0.21
C GLN A 48 0.12 -6.99 1.15
N LEU A 49 1.45 -6.95 1.32
CA LEU A 49 2.15 -7.81 2.28
C LEU A 49 1.69 -7.56 3.71
N VAL A 50 1.59 -6.28 4.10
CA VAL A 50 1.11 -5.86 5.41
C VAL A 50 -0.36 -6.22 5.58
N TYR A 51 -1.21 -5.82 4.63
CA TYR A 51 -2.65 -6.06 4.68
C TYR A 51 -3.00 -7.54 4.76
N ASN A 52 -2.27 -8.43 4.07
CA ASN A 52 -2.52 -9.87 4.10
C ASN A 52 -1.71 -10.63 5.16
N ASN A 53 -1.11 -9.93 6.14
CA ASN A 53 -0.46 -10.57 7.27
C ASN A 53 -1.48 -10.87 8.38
N GLU A 54 -2.21 -11.97 8.21
CA GLU A 54 -3.20 -12.40 9.20
C GLU A 54 -2.57 -12.82 10.53
N ASP A 55 -1.42 -13.47 10.52
CA ASP A 55 -0.78 -13.95 11.76
C ASP A 55 -0.48 -12.78 12.72
N ASP A 56 -0.06 -11.63 12.19
CA ASP A 56 0.20 -10.43 12.97
C ASP A 56 -1.04 -9.58 13.27
N LEU A 57 -2.03 -9.56 12.37
CA LEU A 57 -3.16 -8.64 12.45
C LEU A 57 -4.47 -9.28 12.93
N LYS A 58 -4.48 -10.60 13.16
CA LYS A 58 -5.66 -11.34 13.62
C LYS A 58 -6.20 -10.74 14.91
N GLY A 59 -7.48 -10.36 14.89
CA GLY A 59 -8.18 -9.77 16.03
C GLY A 59 -7.82 -8.31 16.32
N TYR A 60 -6.89 -7.69 15.59
CA TYR A 60 -6.59 -6.26 15.73
C TYR A 60 -7.54 -5.39 14.93
N PHE A 61 -7.81 -5.77 13.68
CA PHE A 61 -8.60 -4.96 12.76
C PHE A 61 -9.78 -5.73 12.20
N TYR A 62 -10.96 -5.15 12.36
CA TYR A 62 -12.16 -5.57 11.68
C TYR A 62 -13.13 -4.39 11.59
N PRO A 63 -13.56 -3.97 10.39
CA PRO A 63 -13.26 -4.55 9.09
C PRO A 63 -11.86 -4.19 8.54
N LYS A 64 -11.40 -4.96 7.56
CA LYS A 64 -10.27 -4.63 6.69
C LYS A 64 -10.80 -4.26 5.31
N ILE A 65 -10.37 -3.12 4.79
CA ILE A 65 -10.93 -2.49 3.59
C ILE A 65 -9.79 -2.14 2.64
N TRP A 66 -9.94 -2.45 1.35
CA TRP A 66 -8.96 -2.07 0.32
C TRP A 66 -9.65 -1.31 -0.81
N VAL A 67 -9.22 -0.08 -1.06
CA VAL A 67 -9.75 0.78 -2.11
C VAL A 67 -8.62 1.25 -3.01
N TYR A 68 -8.74 0.95 -4.30
CA TYR A 68 -7.91 1.58 -5.33
C TYR A 68 -8.46 2.97 -5.66
N VAL A 69 -7.62 3.99 -5.56
CA VAL A 69 -7.98 5.38 -5.84
C VAL A 69 -7.53 5.72 -7.25
N SER A 70 -8.47 5.99 -8.15
CA SER A 70 -8.14 6.48 -9.48
C SER A 70 -7.51 7.88 -9.44
N GLN A 71 -6.77 8.25 -10.49
CA GLN A 71 -6.24 9.62 -10.63
C GLN A 71 -7.32 10.69 -10.56
N ASP A 72 -8.51 10.41 -11.10
CA ASP A 72 -9.71 11.22 -10.92
C ASP A 72 -10.25 10.99 -9.49
N PHE A 73 -9.78 11.81 -8.55
CA PHE A 73 -10.14 11.72 -7.15
C PHE A 73 -11.61 12.07 -6.95
N ASN A 74 -12.36 11.17 -6.31
CA ASN A 74 -13.75 11.39 -5.99
C ASN A 74 -14.09 10.74 -4.64
N ALA A 75 -14.38 11.57 -3.64
CA ALA A 75 -14.69 11.12 -2.29
C ALA A 75 -15.87 10.12 -2.27
N GLY A 76 -16.91 10.35 -3.08
CA GLY A 76 -18.06 9.44 -3.17
C GLY A 76 -17.71 8.07 -3.74
N ARG A 77 -16.83 8.01 -4.74
CA ARG A 77 -16.31 6.72 -5.25
C ARG A 77 -15.51 5.99 -4.18
N ILE A 78 -14.70 6.69 -3.40
CA ILE A 78 -13.91 6.09 -2.32
C ILE A 78 -14.81 5.55 -1.21
N VAL A 79 -15.80 6.33 -0.77
CA VAL A 79 -16.77 5.90 0.26
C VAL A 79 -17.57 4.69 -0.23
N ARG A 80 -18.08 4.74 -1.47
CA ARG A 80 -18.79 3.60 -2.08
C ARG A 80 -17.91 2.35 -2.13
N ALA A 81 -16.71 2.46 -2.70
CA ALA A 81 -15.77 1.35 -2.79
C ALA A 81 -15.40 0.77 -1.41
N SER A 82 -15.37 1.60 -0.36
CA SER A 82 -15.16 1.13 1.01
C SER A 82 -16.31 0.25 1.49
N ILE A 83 -17.56 0.66 1.25
CA ILE A 83 -18.77 -0.12 1.59
C ILE A 83 -18.81 -1.44 0.81
N GLU A 84 -18.54 -1.38 -0.49
CA GLU A 84 -18.52 -2.55 -1.37
C GLU A 84 -17.41 -3.53 -0.98
N SER A 85 -16.24 -3.02 -0.58
CA SER A 85 -15.13 -3.85 -0.08
C SER A 85 -15.48 -4.58 1.23
N MET A 86 -16.33 -4.02 2.09
CA MET A 86 -16.76 -4.68 3.33
C MET A 86 -17.87 -5.71 3.10
N SER A 87 -18.86 -5.34 2.29
CA SER A 87 -20.07 -6.15 2.07
C SER A 87 -19.92 -7.20 0.97
N GLN A 88 -18.94 -7.04 0.08
CA GLN A 88 -18.79 -7.82 -1.17
C GLN A 88 -20.00 -7.72 -2.10
N ILE A 89 -20.85 -6.70 -1.92
CA ILE A 89 -22.05 -6.44 -2.73
C ILE A 89 -21.93 -5.01 -3.29
N LYS A 90 -22.31 -4.82 -4.54
CA LYS A 90 -22.34 -3.48 -5.17
C LYS A 90 -23.40 -2.61 -4.51
N SER A 91 -23.08 -1.35 -4.26
CA SER A 91 -24.02 -0.39 -3.71
C SER A 91 -24.78 0.30 -4.84
N GLU A 92 -26.11 0.29 -4.76
CA GLU A 92 -26.99 1.04 -5.68
C GLU A 92 -27.16 2.52 -5.26
N LEU A 93 -26.55 2.93 -4.15
CA LEU A 93 -26.70 4.27 -3.62
C LEU A 93 -25.84 5.28 -4.38
N GLU A 94 -26.47 6.37 -4.83
CA GLU A 94 -25.80 7.43 -5.56
C GLU A 94 -25.45 8.66 -4.71
N ASN A 95 -26.26 8.94 -3.67
CA ASN A 95 -26.10 10.14 -2.84
C ASN A 95 -24.94 10.00 -1.85
N LEU A 96 -24.00 10.96 -1.90
CA LEU A 96 -22.80 10.97 -1.05
C LEU A 96 -23.11 11.00 0.45
N ASP A 97 -24.10 11.79 0.88
CA ASP A 97 -24.43 11.91 2.31
C ASP A 97 -25.00 10.59 2.86
N VAL A 98 -25.80 9.88 2.05
CA VAL A 98 -26.34 8.56 2.41
C VAL A 98 -25.21 7.54 2.50
N LEU A 99 -24.32 7.51 1.50
CA LEU A 99 -23.14 6.66 1.49
C LEU A 99 -22.24 6.94 2.70
N ALA A 100 -21.98 8.22 3.02
CA ALA A 100 -21.15 8.61 4.15
C ALA A 100 -21.77 8.16 5.48
N LYS A 101 -23.08 8.33 5.66
CA LYS A 101 -23.80 7.85 6.87
C LYS A 101 -23.76 6.34 7.00
N GLN A 102 -23.94 5.61 5.91
CA GLN A 102 -23.83 4.15 5.93
C GLN A 102 -22.43 3.70 6.31
N LEU A 103 -21.40 4.26 5.68
CA LEU A 103 -20.00 3.94 6.01
C LEU A 103 -19.69 4.28 7.48
N ALA A 104 -20.10 5.45 7.95
CA ALA A 104 -19.94 5.83 9.35
C ALA A 104 -20.59 4.81 10.30
N THR A 105 -21.79 4.34 9.97
CA THR A 105 -22.52 3.33 10.75
C THR A 105 -21.77 2.01 10.75
N GLU A 106 -21.24 1.59 9.61
CA GLU A 106 -20.43 0.37 9.48
C GLU A 106 -19.11 0.44 10.24
N LEU A 107 -18.52 1.62 10.42
CA LEU A 107 -17.26 1.79 11.15
C LEU A 107 -17.45 2.07 12.63
N THR A 108 -18.64 2.50 13.05
CA THR A 108 -18.93 2.88 14.45
C THR A 108 -18.69 1.70 15.40
N GLY A 109 -17.89 1.95 16.44
CA GLY A 109 -17.55 0.93 17.44
C GLY A 109 -16.53 -0.10 16.96
N LYS A 110 -16.00 0.03 15.74
CA LYS A 110 -15.07 -0.92 15.13
C LYS A 110 -13.68 -0.29 14.98
N ARG A 111 -12.64 -1.12 15.17
CA ARG A 111 -11.25 -0.75 14.86
C ARG A 111 -10.94 -1.27 13.46
N PHE A 112 -10.95 -0.38 12.47
CA PHE A 112 -10.78 -0.78 11.08
C PHE A 112 -9.36 -0.55 10.57
N LEU A 113 -9.00 -1.27 9.52
CA LEU A 113 -7.83 -1.00 8.68
C LEU A 113 -8.31 -0.72 7.26
N LEU A 114 -8.00 0.48 6.75
CA LEU A 114 -8.31 0.88 5.38
C LEU A 114 -7.00 1.04 4.60
N VAL A 115 -6.95 0.51 3.38
CA VAL A 115 -5.90 0.83 2.42
C VAL A 115 -6.49 1.70 1.31
N LEU A 116 -5.88 2.87 1.10
CA LEU A 116 -6.11 3.75 -0.04
C LEU A 116 -4.91 3.65 -0.97
N ASP A 117 -5.06 2.91 -2.06
CA ASP A 117 -3.97 2.58 -2.97
C ASP A 117 -3.90 3.53 -4.17
N ASP A 118 -2.68 3.98 -4.51
CA ASP A 118 -2.31 4.85 -5.63
C ASP A 118 -2.97 6.23 -5.62
N ILE A 119 -2.80 6.97 -4.53
CA ILE A 119 -3.38 8.30 -4.34
C ILE A 119 -2.58 9.40 -5.05
N TRP A 120 -3.29 10.30 -5.74
CA TRP A 120 -2.73 11.45 -6.47
C TRP A 120 -3.21 12.83 -5.98
N ASN A 121 -4.33 12.91 -5.24
CA ASN A 121 -4.94 14.19 -4.90
C ASN A 121 -4.16 14.97 -3.84
N GLU A 122 -3.79 16.21 -4.17
CA GLU A 122 -3.05 17.12 -3.28
C GLU A 122 -3.94 18.22 -2.68
N ASN A 123 -5.27 18.16 -2.87
CA ASN A 123 -6.21 19.13 -2.30
C ASN A 123 -6.52 18.78 -0.83
N GLN A 124 -6.21 19.70 0.09
CA GLN A 124 -6.41 19.49 1.53
C GLN A 124 -7.88 19.41 1.94
N GLU A 125 -8.75 20.25 1.36
CA GLU A 125 -10.16 20.29 1.75
C GLU A 125 -10.88 18.98 1.42
N ASP A 126 -10.51 18.36 0.30
CA ASP A 126 -11.05 17.05 -0.10
C ASP A 126 -10.67 15.95 0.91
N TRP A 127 -9.44 15.96 1.40
CA TRP A 127 -8.99 15.03 2.44
C TRP A 127 -9.65 15.29 3.78
N GLU A 128 -9.86 16.55 4.15
CA GLU A 128 -10.54 16.90 5.39
C GLU A 128 -12.01 16.42 5.38
N LYS A 129 -12.72 16.61 4.26
CA LYS A 129 -14.08 16.06 4.07
C LYS A 129 -14.10 14.54 4.18
N LEU A 130 -13.15 13.86 3.55
CA LEU A 130 -13.07 12.40 3.58
C LEU A 130 -12.68 11.87 4.98
N LYS A 131 -11.78 12.56 5.69
CA LYS A 131 -11.36 12.21 7.06
C LYS A 131 -12.54 12.21 8.03
N VAL A 132 -13.49 13.15 7.89
CA VAL A 132 -14.70 13.20 8.71
C VAL A 132 -15.49 11.89 8.64
N VAL A 133 -15.63 11.30 7.45
CA VAL A 133 -16.38 10.04 7.26
C VAL A 133 -15.68 8.86 7.93
N PHE A 134 -14.35 8.80 7.82
CA PHE A 134 -13.57 7.70 8.42
C PHE A 134 -13.35 7.84 9.92
N ASN A 135 -13.54 9.04 10.49
CA ASN A 135 -13.34 9.29 11.92
C ASN A 135 -14.40 8.65 12.83
N SER A 136 -15.36 7.90 12.27
CA SER A 136 -16.37 7.12 13.01
C SER A 136 -15.83 5.84 13.65
N GLY A 137 -14.63 5.38 13.26
CA GLY A 137 -13.97 4.25 13.91
C GLY A 137 -13.51 4.55 15.34
N ILE A 138 -13.21 3.51 16.11
CA ILE A 138 -12.64 3.66 17.47
C ILE A 138 -11.13 3.89 17.41
N SER A 139 -10.56 4.36 18.52
CA SER A 139 -9.13 4.54 18.70
C SER A 139 -8.31 3.30 18.33
N GLY A 140 -7.22 3.57 17.62
CA GLY A 140 -6.35 2.57 17.02
C GLY A 140 -6.74 2.17 15.60
N SER A 141 -7.78 2.78 15.01
CA SER A 141 -8.08 2.57 13.57
C SER A 141 -6.96 3.15 12.70
N LYS A 142 -6.71 2.51 11.55
CA LYS A 142 -5.55 2.82 10.69
C LYS A 142 -5.96 2.99 9.25
N ILE A 143 -5.35 3.97 8.59
CA ILE A 143 -5.36 4.10 7.13
C ILE A 143 -3.94 3.93 6.62
N ILE A 144 -3.73 3.04 5.64
CA ILE A 144 -2.49 2.97 4.86
C ILE A 144 -2.76 3.65 3.52
N ALA A 145 -1.93 4.63 3.16
CA ALA A 145 -1.99 5.30 1.88
C ALA A 145 -0.77 4.92 1.04
N THR A 146 -0.92 4.59 -0.24
CA THR A 146 0.22 4.48 -1.16
C THR A 146 0.19 5.65 -2.14
N THR A 147 1.32 6.31 -2.36
CA THR A 147 1.38 7.47 -3.26
C THR A 147 2.78 7.66 -3.86
N ARG A 148 2.87 8.35 -4.98
CA ARG A 148 4.13 8.80 -5.57
C ARG A 148 4.55 10.19 -5.09
N SER A 149 3.64 10.94 -4.48
CA SER A 149 3.87 12.33 -4.09
C SER A 149 4.06 12.45 -2.58
N MET A 150 5.21 12.99 -2.17
CA MET A 150 5.44 13.36 -0.78
C MET A 150 4.40 14.38 -0.29
N LYS A 151 3.99 15.29 -1.17
CA LYS A 151 3.00 16.33 -0.86
C LYS A 151 1.64 15.74 -0.53
N VAL A 152 1.20 14.69 -1.24
CA VAL A 152 -0.04 13.95 -0.88
C VAL A 152 0.01 13.48 0.58
N SER A 153 1.12 12.87 1.00
CA SER A 153 1.27 12.37 2.37
C SER A 153 1.21 13.47 3.44
N GLN A 154 1.73 14.66 3.12
CA GLN A 154 1.68 15.84 3.97
C GLN A 154 0.28 16.44 4.05
N VAL A 155 -0.41 16.55 2.91
CA VAL A 155 -1.79 17.05 2.82
C VAL A 155 -2.75 16.15 3.59
N MET A 156 -2.55 14.83 3.52
CA MET A 156 -3.30 13.86 4.33
C MET A 156 -2.98 13.94 5.82
N LYS A 157 -1.99 14.73 6.23
CA LYS A 157 -1.49 14.83 7.62
C LYS A 157 -1.12 13.44 8.16
N SER A 158 -0.34 12.70 7.37
CA SER A 158 0.10 11.35 7.74
C SER A 158 0.88 11.38 9.05
N THR A 159 0.52 10.50 9.99
CA THR A 159 1.24 10.36 11.26
C THR A 159 2.60 9.70 11.06
N SER A 160 2.72 8.87 10.04
CA SER A 160 3.98 8.23 9.64
C SER A 160 4.14 8.26 8.13
N ILE A 161 5.35 8.55 7.66
CA ILE A 161 5.68 8.58 6.23
C ILE A 161 6.87 7.65 5.99
N PHE A 162 6.63 6.59 5.24
CA PHE A 162 7.62 5.61 4.81
C PHE A 162 8.03 5.90 3.38
N VAL A 163 9.23 6.44 3.19
CA VAL A 163 9.80 6.64 1.86
C VAL A 163 10.41 5.32 1.39
N LEU A 164 9.72 4.65 0.48
CA LEU A 164 10.15 3.39 -0.09
C LEU A 164 11.21 3.64 -1.17
N GLU A 165 12.42 3.14 -0.94
CA GLU A 165 13.54 3.25 -1.87
C GLU A 165 13.67 2.03 -2.80
N GLY A 166 14.62 2.13 -3.73
CA GLY A 166 15.04 0.99 -4.55
C GLY A 166 15.56 -0.17 -3.70
N LEU A 167 15.48 -1.38 -4.23
CA LEU A 167 16.08 -2.56 -3.62
C LEU A 167 17.61 -2.42 -3.58
N SER A 168 18.23 -3.05 -2.59
CA SER A 168 19.69 -3.20 -2.54
C SER A 168 20.21 -3.90 -3.80
N GLU A 169 21.48 -3.71 -4.16
CA GLU A 169 22.09 -4.37 -5.32
C GLU A 169 21.99 -5.90 -5.20
N GLN A 170 22.22 -6.45 -4.01
CA GLN A 170 22.13 -7.89 -3.75
C GLN A 170 20.70 -8.40 -3.95
N THR A 171 19.70 -7.71 -3.38
CA THR A 171 18.28 -8.09 -3.55
C THR A 171 17.85 -7.93 -5.00
N SER A 172 18.31 -6.87 -5.67
CA SER A 172 18.02 -6.62 -7.09
C SER A 172 18.54 -7.75 -7.97
N TRP A 173 19.77 -8.20 -7.71
CA TRP A 173 20.37 -9.32 -8.41
C TRP A 173 19.57 -10.62 -8.18
N THR A 174 19.19 -10.91 -6.94
CA THR A 174 18.35 -12.09 -6.62
C THR A 174 17.01 -12.04 -7.36
N LEU A 175 16.32 -10.91 -7.33
CA LEU A 175 15.03 -10.73 -7.99
C LEU A 175 15.14 -10.86 -9.52
N PHE A 176 16.20 -10.31 -10.10
CA PHE A 176 16.50 -10.46 -11.52
C PHE A 176 16.74 -11.92 -11.89
N LYS A 177 17.58 -12.66 -11.13
CA LYS A 177 17.84 -14.08 -11.40
C LYS A 177 16.58 -14.94 -11.33
N GLN A 178 15.70 -14.66 -10.38
CA GLN A 178 14.41 -15.37 -10.28
C GLN A 178 13.56 -15.18 -11.53
N ASN A 179 13.51 -13.98 -12.11
CA ASN A 179 12.70 -13.70 -13.30
C ASN A 179 13.37 -14.09 -14.62
N ALA A 180 14.64 -13.72 -14.79
CA ALA A 180 15.34 -13.87 -16.06
C ALA A 180 15.87 -15.30 -16.28
N PHE A 181 16.18 -16.04 -15.22
CA PHE A 181 16.83 -17.35 -15.33
C PHE A 181 16.10 -18.46 -14.57
N SER A 182 14.82 -18.29 -14.26
CA SER A 182 14.03 -19.23 -13.46
C SER A 182 14.72 -19.61 -12.13
N GLY A 183 15.49 -18.69 -11.56
CA GLY A 183 16.22 -18.88 -10.31
C GLY A 183 17.58 -19.58 -10.41
N SER A 184 18.08 -19.91 -11.62
CA SER A 184 19.36 -20.60 -11.80
C SER A 184 20.24 -19.94 -12.87
N ASP A 185 21.44 -19.52 -12.48
CA ASP A 185 22.50 -19.04 -13.37
C ASP A 185 23.38 -20.17 -13.96
N ARG A 186 23.01 -21.45 -13.71
CA ARG A 186 23.74 -22.62 -14.21
C ARG A 186 23.74 -22.63 -15.75
N GLY A 187 24.91 -22.46 -16.33
CA GLY A 187 25.13 -22.50 -17.79
C GLY A 187 25.40 -21.14 -18.43
N LEU A 188 25.30 -20.04 -17.68
CA LEU A 188 25.72 -18.72 -18.18
C LEU A 188 27.25 -18.64 -18.21
N ASN A 189 27.81 -18.21 -19.33
CA ASN A 189 29.22 -17.88 -19.40
C ASN A 189 29.51 -16.55 -18.66
N SER A 190 30.79 -16.30 -18.34
CA SER A 190 31.20 -15.13 -17.55
C SER A 190 30.83 -13.79 -18.21
N GLN A 191 30.85 -13.71 -19.54
CA GLN A 191 30.52 -12.49 -20.29
C GLN A 191 29.03 -12.12 -20.14
N ILE A 192 28.12 -13.10 -20.26
CA ILE A 192 26.68 -12.84 -20.09
C ILE A 192 26.38 -12.43 -18.65
N LEU A 193 27.06 -13.05 -17.68
CA LEU A 193 26.90 -12.70 -16.26
C LEU A 193 27.33 -11.25 -15.97
N GLU A 194 28.41 -10.79 -16.60
CA GLU A 194 28.91 -9.42 -16.46
C GLU A 194 27.91 -8.41 -17.04
N ILE A 195 27.44 -8.63 -18.27
CA ILE A 195 26.42 -7.80 -18.92
C ILE A 195 25.13 -7.76 -18.09
N ALA A 196 24.67 -8.91 -17.58
CA ALA A 196 23.48 -8.99 -16.75
C ALA A 196 23.61 -8.15 -15.47
N LYS A 197 24.77 -8.18 -14.80
CA LYS A 197 25.03 -7.35 -13.62
C LYS A 197 25.01 -5.85 -13.95
N GLU A 198 25.59 -5.45 -15.08
CA GLU A 198 25.53 -4.07 -15.54
C GLU A 198 24.09 -3.60 -15.81
N ILE A 199 23.27 -4.47 -16.42
CA ILE A 199 21.85 -4.20 -16.65
C ILE A 199 21.12 -4.01 -15.32
N VAL A 200 21.33 -4.91 -14.35
CA VAL A 200 20.72 -4.81 -13.01
C VAL A 200 21.13 -3.51 -12.31
N LYS A 201 22.39 -3.11 -12.42
CA LYS A 201 22.87 -1.82 -11.89
C LYS A 201 22.15 -0.63 -12.55
N LYS A 202 21.94 -0.67 -13.86
CA LYS A 202 21.19 0.37 -14.60
C LYS A 202 19.71 0.42 -14.23
N CYS A 203 19.11 -0.67 -13.73
CA CYS A 203 17.74 -0.67 -13.21
C CYS A 203 17.57 0.11 -11.90
N GLY A 204 18.66 0.50 -11.22
CA GLY A 204 18.62 1.37 -10.04
C GLY A 204 17.80 0.80 -8.88
N GLY A 205 17.71 -0.53 -8.76
CA GLY A 205 16.94 -1.20 -7.72
C GLY A 205 15.42 -1.12 -7.89
N VAL A 206 14.89 -0.68 -9.04
CA VAL A 206 13.44 -0.64 -9.29
C VAL A 206 12.91 -2.05 -9.56
N PRO A 207 12.09 -2.66 -8.68
CA PRO A 207 11.58 -4.02 -8.85
C PRO A 207 10.89 -4.25 -10.19
N LEU A 208 10.03 -3.30 -10.62
CA LEU A 208 9.31 -3.45 -11.89
C LEU A 208 10.29 -3.51 -13.08
N ALA A 209 11.34 -2.69 -13.10
CA ALA A 209 12.34 -2.72 -14.17
C ALA A 209 13.07 -4.08 -14.20
N LEU A 210 13.42 -4.63 -13.03
CA LEU A 210 14.09 -5.92 -12.91
C LEU A 210 13.21 -7.09 -13.36
N LYS A 211 11.88 -7.03 -13.11
CA LYS A 211 10.94 -8.11 -13.50
C LYS A 211 10.61 -8.13 -14.99
N VAL A 212 10.70 -6.98 -15.68
CA VAL A 212 10.40 -6.87 -17.12
C VAL A 212 11.51 -7.50 -17.96
N LEU A 213 12.74 -7.49 -17.47
CA LEU A 213 13.87 -8.06 -18.17
C LEU A 213 13.83 -9.59 -18.10
N ARG A 214 13.83 -10.22 -19.28
CA ARG A 214 13.97 -11.67 -19.48
C ARG A 214 15.14 -11.89 -20.42
N VAL A 215 15.97 -12.89 -20.12
CA VAL A 215 17.14 -13.27 -20.91
C VAL A 215 16.91 -14.67 -21.47
#